data_AF-A0A931IR17-F1
#
_entry.id   AF-A0A931IR17-F1
#
_cell.length_a   1.000
_cell.length_b   1.000
_cell.length_c   1.000
_cell.angle_alpha   90.00
_cell.angle_beta   90.00
_cell.angle_gamma   90.00
#
_symmetry.space_group_name_H-M   'P 1'
#
loop_
_entity.id
_entity.type
_entity.pdbx_description
1 polymer ?
#
loop_
_entity_poly.entity_id
_entity_poly.type
_entity_poly.pdbx_seq_one_letter_code
_entity_poly.pdbx_strand_id
1 'polypeptide(L)'
;MDSSILKDWIQKHDIHRRTIEAFWLNFNSYREEYPEEFEDVFFQYSSDKLKIFVENISLNLKDFAYLGPENGVMEYIEAKVRIEYRSVEVAYYRLIFSHDGEVEDDYFFTDWKGERPYLLMSALDDLVKEMDKKARTGEITPEESERLKGILSDKKRQTKESYFEQFSIS
;
A
#
# COMPACT_ATOMS: atom_id res chain seq x y z
N MET A 1 24.28 18.08 0.72
CA MET A 1 25.24 16.97 0.64
C MET A 1 25.64 16.76 -0.81
N ASP A 2 26.91 16.52 -1.10
CA ASP A 2 27.32 16.06 -2.43
C ASP A 2 26.79 14.63 -2.64
N SER A 3 26.17 14.37 -3.79
CA SER A 3 25.64 13.06 -4.17
C SER A 3 26.71 11.95 -4.14
N SER A 4 28.00 12.30 -4.29
CA SER A 4 29.12 11.36 -4.13
C SER A 4 29.20 10.79 -2.71
N ILE A 5 29.06 11.63 -1.69
CA ILE A 5 29.15 11.25 -0.28
C ILE A 5 28.01 10.30 0.08
N LEU A 6 26.78 10.57 -0.41
CA LEU A 6 25.65 9.68 -0.16
C LEU A 6 25.85 8.32 -0.84
N LYS A 7 26.41 8.28 -2.06
CA LYS A 7 26.70 7.02 -2.76
C LYS A 7 27.74 6.19 -2.01
N ASP A 8 28.81 6.81 -1.53
CA ASP A 8 29.85 6.13 -0.74
C ASP A 8 29.28 5.57 0.56
N TRP A 9 28.41 6.35 1.22
CA TRP A 9 27.70 5.92 2.41
C TRP A 9 26.78 4.72 2.13
N ILE A 10 26.00 4.77 1.05
CA ILE A 10 25.12 3.68 0.60
C ILE A 10 25.91 2.38 0.41
N GLN A 11 27.08 2.46 -0.23
CA GLN A 11 27.95 1.31 -0.45
C GLN A 11 28.55 0.79 0.86
N LYS A 12 29.09 1.70 1.68
CA LYS A 12 29.72 1.35 2.96
C LYS A 12 28.78 0.62 3.91
N HIS A 13 27.52 1.04 3.95
CA HIS A 13 26.50 0.50 4.87
C HIS A 13 25.60 -0.55 4.23
N ASP A 14 25.86 -0.92 2.97
CA ASP A 14 25.16 -1.97 2.23
C ASP A 14 23.63 -1.82 2.23
N ILE A 15 23.21 -0.58 1.97
CA ILE A 15 21.82 -0.15 2.17
C ILE A 15 20.85 -0.94 1.30
N HIS A 16 21.21 -1.17 0.03
CA HIS A 16 20.36 -1.94 -0.88
C HIS A 16 20.03 -3.33 -0.34
N ARG A 17 21.03 -4.11 0.10
CA ARG A 17 20.78 -5.46 0.62
C ARG A 17 19.93 -5.39 1.89
N ARG A 18 20.31 -4.54 2.85
CA ARG A 18 19.63 -4.43 4.14
C ARG A 18 18.18 -3.97 3.99
N THR A 19 17.91 -3.05 3.07
CA THR A 19 16.54 -2.61 2.76
C THR A 19 15.68 -3.74 2.22
N ILE A 20 16.22 -4.58 1.33
CA ILE A 20 15.48 -5.73 0.79
C ILE A 20 15.24 -6.81 1.86
N GLU A 21 16.23 -7.08 2.70
CA GLU A 21 16.09 -8.03 3.81
C GLU A 21 15.03 -7.59 4.82
N ALA A 22 15.07 -6.33 5.24
CA ALA A 22 14.09 -5.76 6.17
C ALA A 22 12.68 -5.72 5.56
N PHE A 23 12.57 -5.37 4.27
CA PHE A 23 11.31 -5.45 3.54
C PHE A 23 10.68 -6.84 3.63
N TRP A 24 11.44 -7.90 3.36
CA TRP A 24 10.89 -9.26 3.39
C TRP A 24 10.49 -9.70 4.79
N LEU A 25 11.24 -9.29 5.81
CA LEU A 25 10.86 -9.53 7.20
C LEU A 25 9.51 -8.87 7.49
N ASN A 26 9.40 -7.57 7.22
CA ASN A 26 8.19 -6.79 7.45
C ASN A 26 6.98 -7.30 6.64
N PHE A 27 7.17 -7.59 5.34
CA PHE A 27 6.12 -8.09 4.46
C PHE A 27 5.54 -9.43 4.92
N ASN A 28 6.40 -10.35 5.41
CA ASN A 28 5.95 -11.62 5.94
C ASN A 28 5.23 -11.46 7.28
N SER A 29 5.73 -10.58 8.17
CA SER A 29 5.03 -10.23 9.41
C SER A 29 3.65 -9.62 9.12
N TYR A 30 3.56 -8.65 8.20
CA TYR A 30 2.28 -8.04 7.78
C TYR A 30 1.27 -9.07 7.30
N ARG A 31 1.71 -10.05 6.50
CA ARG A 31 0.87 -11.15 6.02
C ARG A 31 0.32 -12.02 7.15
N GLU A 32 1.09 -12.24 8.21
CA GLU A 32 0.70 -13.06 9.36
C GLU A 32 -0.17 -12.30 10.36
N GLU A 33 0.17 -11.04 10.63
CA GLU A 33 -0.50 -10.20 11.63
C GLU A 33 -1.82 -9.61 11.11
N TYR A 34 -1.91 -9.29 9.81
CA TYR A 34 -3.05 -8.63 9.18
C TYR A 34 -3.53 -9.37 7.91
N PRO A 35 -3.92 -10.67 8.00
CA PRO A 35 -4.21 -11.49 6.83
C PRO A 35 -5.42 -11.00 6.01
N GLU A 36 -6.42 -10.36 6.64
CA GLU A 36 -7.57 -9.80 5.94
C GLU A 36 -7.17 -8.59 5.09
N GLU A 37 -6.43 -7.64 5.68
CA GLU A 37 -5.90 -6.47 4.97
C GLU A 37 -4.92 -6.89 3.86
N PHE A 38 -4.09 -7.90 4.13
CA PHE A 38 -3.19 -8.48 3.14
C PHE A 38 -3.95 -9.06 1.96
N GLU A 39 -5.04 -9.80 2.18
CA GLU A 39 -5.86 -10.35 1.08
C GLU A 39 -6.59 -9.24 0.31
N ASP A 40 -6.96 -8.15 0.97
CA ASP A 40 -7.52 -6.98 0.29
C ASP A 40 -6.50 -6.37 -0.68
N VAL A 41 -5.26 -6.14 -0.24
CA VAL A 41 -4.20 -5.52 -1.06
C VAL A 41 -3.64 -6.50 -2.10
N PHE A 42 -3.41 -7.75 -1.72
CA PHE A 42 -2.71 -8.77 -2.50
C PHE A 42 -3.62 -9.95 -2.91
N PHE A 43 -4.88 -9.67 -3.27
CA PHE A 43 -5.91 -10.68 -3.59
C PHE A 43 -5.38 -11.87 -4.41
N GLN A 44 -5.60 -13.08 -3.88
CA GLN A 44 -5.04 -14.33 -4.38
C GLN A 44 -3.54 -14.23 -4.60
N TYR A 45 -2.81 -13.92 -3.53
CA TYR A 45 -1.38 -13.66 -3.55
C TYR A 45 -0.61 -14.77 -4.27
N SER A 46 0.27 -14.35 -5.17
CA SER A 46 1.22 -15.22 -5.85
C SER A 46 2.52 -14.47 -6.03
N SER A 47 3.63 -15.06 -5.57
CA SER A 47 4.93 -14.37 -5.51
C SER A 47 5.49 -13.98 -6.87
N ASP A 48 5.15 -14.71 -7.94
CA ASP A 48 5.51 -14.40 -9.33
C ASP A 48 4.90 -13.08 -9.84
N LYS A 49 3.81 -12.62 -9.21
CA LYS A 49 3.13 -11.36 -9.55
C LYS A 49 3.63 -10.17 -8.73
N LEU A 50 4.49 -10.40 -7.74
CA LEU A 50 5.07 -9.38 -6.88
C LEU A 50 6.42 -8.94 -7.45
N LYS A 51 6.60 -7.63 -7.64
CA LYS A 51 7.86 -7.00 -8.00
C LYS A 51 8.17 -5.91 -6.98
N ILE A 52 9.44 -5.81 -6.60
CA ILE A 52 9.90 -4.79 -5.65
C ILE A 52 11.13 -4.09 -6.21
N PHE A 53 11.22 -2.79 -5.93
CA PHE A 53 12.30 -1.95 -6.42
C PHE A 53 12.73 -0.99 -5.32
N VAL A 54 14.02 -0.93 -4.99
CA VAL A 54 14.54 0.22 -4.23
C VAL A 54 14.47 1.42 -5.17
N GLU A 55 13.44 2.24 -5.00
CA GLU A 55 13.06 3.32 -5.91
C GLU A 55 13.97 4.54 -5.71
N ASN A 56 14.22 4.89 -4.45
CA ASN A 56 15.14 5.98 -4.11
C ASN A 56 15.78 5.77 -2.73
N ILE A 57 16.91 6.43 -2.53
CA ILE A 57 17.58 6.57 -1.24
C ILE A 57 17.86 8.06 -1.06
N SER A 58 17.41 8.63 0.05
CA SER A 58 17.37 10.08 0.26
C SER A 58 17.89 10.46 1.65
N LEU A 59 18.70 11.52 1.72
CA LEU A 59 18.98 12.21 2.98
C LEU A 59 17.85 13.19 3.26
N ASN A 60 17.26 13.11 4.44
CA ASN A 60 16.15 13.94 4.87
C ASN A 60 16.54 14.78 6.10
N LEU A 61 16.02 16.01 6.13
CA LEU A 61 16.07 16.91 7.26
C LEU A 61 14.64 17.21 7.67
N LYS A 62 14.28 16.87 8.90
CA LYS A 62 12.94 17.14 9.44
C LYS A 62 13.05 18.10 10.61
N ASP A 63 12.56 19.31 10.39
CA ASP A 63 12.50 20.33 11.41
C ASP A 63 11.26 20.11 12.28
N PHE A 64 11.47 19.89 13.58
CA PHE A 64 10.40 19.70 14.55
C PHE A 64 10.16 20.95 15.42
N ALA A 65 10.76 22.09 15.10
CA ALA A 65 10.58 23.34 15.86
C ALA A 65 9.10 23.76 15.97
N TYR A 66 8.24 23.31 15.04
CA TYR A 66 6.79 23.54 15.09
C TYR A 66 6.07 22.79 16.23
N LEU A 67 6.67 21.73 16.79
CA LEU A 67 6.16 21.01 17.96
C LEU A 67 6.63 21.64 19.29
N GLY A 68 7.69 22.44 19.24
CA GLY A 68 8.25 23.16 20.38
C GLY A 68 9.69 23.61 20.07
N PRO A 69 10.13 24.79 20.56
CA PRO A 69 11.46 25.35 20.26
C PRO A 69 12.64 24.52 20.82
N GLU A 70 12.37 23.61 21.76
CA GLU A 70 13.32 22.61 22.27
C GLU A 70 13.55 21.44 21.30
N ASN A 71 12.67 21.24 20.33
CA ASN A 71 12.79 20.19 19.34
C ASN A 71 13.70 20.66 18.20
N GLY A 72 14.76 19.88 17.96
CA GLY A 72 15.75 20.19 16.93
C GLY A 72 15.37 19.70 15.53
N VAL A 73 16.32 19.87 14.61
CA VAL A 73 16.28 19.23 13.30
C VAL A 73 16.76 17.81 13.44
N MET A 74 15.97 16.85 12.95
CA MET A 74 16.37 15.46 12.83
C MET A 74 16.89 15.18 11.43
N GLU A 75 18.06 14.56 11.35
CA GLU A 75 18.65 14.09 10.10
C GLU A 75 18.55 12.57 10.03
N TYR A 76 18.10 12.05 8.89
CA TYR A 76 18.00 10.60 8.67
C TYR A 76 18.12 10.27 7.19
N ILE A 77 18.49 9.02 6.89
CA ILE A 77 18.52 8.49 5.53
C ILE A 77 17.35 7.54 5.37
N GLU A 78 16.56 7.74 4.32
CA GLU A 78 15.41 6.88 3.99
C GLU A 78 15.72 6.09 2.72
N ALA A 79 15.52 4.78 2.75
CA ALA A 79 15.46 3.95 1.55
C ALA A 79 14.01 3.55 1.29
N LYS A 80 13.47 3.95 0.13
CA LYS A 80 12.10 3.65 -0.27
C LYS A 80 12.07 2.47 -1.23
N VAL A 81 11.30 1.45 -0.89
CA VAL A 81 10.96 0.32 -1.75
C VAL A 81 9.58 0.53 -2.33
N ARG A 82 9.49 0.59 -3.65
CA ARG A 82 8.23 0.52 -4.38
C ARG A 82 7.80 -0.94 -4.50
N ILE A 83 6.53 -1.21 -4.23
CA ILE A 83 5.95 -2.55 -4.28
C ILE A 83 4.90 -2.56 -5.37
N GLU A 84 5.14 -3.40 -6.38
CA GLU A 84 4.21 -3.63 -7.46
C GLU A 84 3.62 -5.03 -7.38
N TYR A 85 2.31 -5.13 -7.51
CA TYR A 85 1.61 -6.40 -7.61
C TYR A 85 0.72 -6.38 -8.86
N ARG A 86 0.86 -7.40 -9.72
CA ARG A 86 0.16 -7.47 -11.02
C ARG A 86 0.37 -6.21 -11.87
N SER A 87 1.62 -5.73 -11.93
CA SER A 87 2.03 -4.54 -12.68
C SER A 87 1.44 -3.21 -12.19
N VAL A 88 0.84 -3.17 -11.00
CA VAL A 88 0.37 -1.95 -10.35
C VAL A 88 1.16 -1.68 -9.08
N GLU A 89 1.57 -0.44 -8.87
CA GLU A 89 2.10 -0.01 -7.57
C GLU A 89 0.98 -0.03 -6.53
N VAL A 90 1.06 -0.96 -5.58
CA VAL A 90 0.03 -1.18 -4.56
C VAL A 90 0.45 -0.72 -3.19
N ALA A 91 1.77 -0.63 -2.94
CA ALA A 91 2.31 -0.26 -1.65
C ALA A 91 3.71 0.33 -1.80
N TYR A 92 4.21 0.92 -0.72
CA TYR A 92 5.63 1.21 -0.58
C TYR A 92 6.09 0.92 0.84
N TYR A 93 7.34 0.50 0.94
CA TYR A 93 8.03 0.28 2.22
C TYR A 93 9.15 1.31 2.37
N ARG A 94 9.38 1.77 3.59
CA ARG A 94 10.45 2.72 3.92
C ARG A 94 11.27 2.14 5.05
N LEU A 95 12.59 2.19 4.89
CA LEU A 95 13.53 1.86 5.94
C LEU A 95 14.33 3.12 6.29
N ILE A 96 14.30 3.48 7.58
CA ILE A 96 14.94 4.66 8.13
C ILE A 96 16.26 4.26 8.77
N PHE A 97 17.31 4.96 8.40
CA PHE A 97 18.65 4.78 8.92
C PHE A 97 19.14 6.05 9.62
N SER A 98 19.87 5.86 10.71
CA SER A 98 20.72 6.91 11.27
C SER A 98 21.92 7.19 10.38
N HIS A 99 22.62 8.28 10.64
CA HIS A 99 23.84 8.64 9.91
C HIS A 99 24.96 7.59 10.06
N ASP A 100 24.97 6.81 11.14
CA ASP A 100 25.95 5.73 11.33
C ASP A 100 25.54 4.43 10.63
N GLY A 101 24.39 4.43 9.96
CA GLY A 101 23.87 3.31 9.19
C GLY A 101 23.15 2.28 10.03
N GLU A 102 22.80 2.57 11.28
CA GLU A 102 21.90 1.72 12.05
C GLU A 102 20.46 1.90 11.56
N VAL A 103 19.67 0.82 11.62
CA VAL A 103 18.23 0.91 11.34
C VAL A 103 17.55 1.50 12.56
N GLU A 104 16.85 2.61 12.36
CA GLU A 104 16.11 3.29 13.42
C GLU A 104 14.64 2.87 13.41
N ASP A 105 14.04 2.74 12.23
CA ASP A 105 12.61 2.48 12.09
C ASP A 105 12.26 1.98 10.69
N ASP A 106 11.08 1.36 10.54
CA ASP A 106 10.53 0.97 9.25
C ASP A 106 9.01 1.16 9.14
N TYR A 107 8.54 1.36 7.91
CA TYR A 107 7.14 1.63 7.64
C TYR A 107 6.66 0.93 6.38
N PHE A 108 5.49 0.31 6.44
CA PHE A 108 4.80 -0.29 5.31
C PHE A 108 3.49 0.43 5.05
N PHE A 109 3.31 0.96 3.84
CA PHE A 109 2.14 1.76 3.48
C PHE A 109 1.42 1.19 2.25
N THR A 110 0.12 0.96 2.38
CA THR A 110 -0.76 0.35 1.36
C THR A 110 -1.74 1.35 0.72
N ASP A 111 -1.92 2.54 1.31
CA ASP A 111 -3.01 3.47 0.97
C ASP A 111 -2.86 4.25 -0.35
N TRP A 112 -1.69 4.28 -1.01
CA TRP A 112 -1.45 5.36 -1.99
C TRP A 112 -2.11 5.19 -3.37
N LYS A 113 -2.43 3.98 -3.88
CA LYS A 113 -2.93 3.83 -5.27
C LYS A 113 -3.99 2.75 -5.53
N GLY A 114 -4.24 1.84 -4.58
CA GLY A 114 -5.38 0.92 -4.64
C GLY A 114 -6.72 1.59 -4.34
N GLU A 115 -6.71 2.74 -3.65
CA GLU A 115 -7.90 3.32 -3.06
C GLU A 115 -9.07 3.51 -4.04
N ARG A 116 -8.87 3.94 -5.30
CA ARG A 116 -10.03 4.19 -6.17
C ARG A 116 -10.86 2.94 -6.50
N PRO A 117 -10.26 1.85 -7.01
CA PRO A 117 -10.98 0.59 -7.18
C PRO A 117 -11.56 0.04 -5.87
N TYR A 118 -10.80 0.07 -4.77
CA TYR A 118 -11.27 -0.46 -3.48
C TYR A 118 -12.39 0.38 -2.86
N LEU A 119 -12.29 1.71 -2.88
CA LEU A 119 -13.35 2.65 -2.48
C LEU A 119 -14.61 2.42 -3.30
N LEU A 120 -14.47 2.23 -4.62
CA LEU A 120 -15.60 1.94 -5.48
C LEU A 120 -16.25 0.59 -5.14
N MET A 121 -15.44 -0.46 -4.91
CA MET A 121 -15.95 -1.78 -4.52
C MET A 121 -16.61 -1.76 -3.13
N SER A 122 -16.05 -1.03 -2.17
CA SER A 122 -16.59 -0.83 -0.83
C SER A 122 -17.91 -0.04 -0.86
N ALA A 123 -17.97 1.04 -1.64
CA ALA A 123 -19.21 1.79 -1.85
C ALA A 123 -20.32 0.94 -2.50
N LEU A 124 -19.97 0.01 -3.41
CA LEU A 124 -20.93 -0.93 -3.97
C LEU A 124 -21.47 -1.91 -2.91
N ASP A 125 -20.63 -2.37 -1.99
CA ASP A 125 -21.07 -3.24 -0.89
C ASP A 125 -22.01 -2.51 0.09
N ASP A 126 -21.73 -1.25 0.38
CA ASP A 126 -22.63 -0.45 1.22
C ASP A 126 -23.98 -0.18 0.55
N LEU A 127 -24.00 0.03 -0.77
CA LEU A 127 -25.25 0.13 -1.53
C LEU A 127 -26.05 -1.18 -1.49
N VAL A 128 -25.39 -2.35 -1.55
CA VAL A 128 -26.06 -3.66 -1.41
C VAL A 128 -26.74 -3.77 -0.05
N LYS A 129 -26.04 -3.41 1.04
CA LYS A 129 -26.62 -3.39 2.40
C LYS A 129 -27.79 -2.41 2.50
N GLU A 130 -27.70 -1.27 1.83
CA GLU A 130 -28.79 -0.29 1.78
C GLU A 130 -30.02 -0.84 1.06
N MET A 131 -29.85 -1.61 -0.03
CA MET A 131 -30.97 -2.26 -0.73
C MET A 131 -31.67 -3.30 0.13
N ASP A 132 -30.92 -4.07 0.93
CA ASP A 132 -31.51 -4.99 1.91
C ASP A 132 -32.28 -4.25 2.99
N LYS A 133 -31.74 -3.12 3.47
CA LYS A 133 -32.42 -2.27 4.46
C LYS A 133 -33.73 -1.70 3.89
N LYS A 134 -33.71 -1.15 2.68
CA LYS A 134 -34.89 -0.58 2.01
C LYS A 134 -35.97 -1.62 1.73
N ALA A 135 -35.60 -2.86 1.43
CA ALA A 135 -36.54 -3.96 1.29
C ALA A 135 -37.23 -4.29 2.63
N ARG A 136 -36.47 -4.27 3.74
CA ARG A 136 -37.01 -4.51 5.09
C ARG A 136 -37.93 -3.39 5.57
N THR A 137 -37.65 -2.13 5.20
CA THR A 137 -38.49 -0.98 5.55
C THR A 137 -39.70 -0.82 4.64
N GLY A 138 -39.79 -1.59 3.56
CA GLY A 138 -40.87 -1.51 2.57
C GLY A 138 -40.75 -0.31 1.61
N GLU A 139 -39.59 0.37 1.59
CA GLU A 139 -39.29 1.45 0.65
C GLU A 139 -39.13 0.94 -0.79
N ILE A 140 -38.69 -0.31 -0.94
CA ILE A 140 -38.65 -1.03 -2.23
C ILE A 140 -39.20 -2.45 -2.05
N THR A 141 -39.64 -3.06 -3.15
CA THR A 141 -40.07 -4.47 -3.11
C THR A 141 -38.87 -5.42 -2.97
N PRO A 142 -39.07 -6.63 -2.42
CA PRO A 142 -38.02 -7.65 -2.38
C PRO A 142 -37.47 -8.02 -3.77
N GLU A 143 -38.33 -8.06 -4.79
CA GLU A 143 -37.93 -8.33 -6.17
C GLU A 143 -37.05 -7.21 -6.77
N GLU A 144 -37.38 -5.94 -6.49
CA GLU A 144 -36.55 -4.81 -6.88
C GLU A 144 -35.19 -4.81 -6.16
N SER A 145 -35.18 -5.17 -4.87
CA SER A 145 -33.94 -5.30 -4.09
C SER A 145 -33.01 -6.37 -4.67
N GLU A 146 -33.52 -7.57 -4.95
CA GLU A 146 -32.73 -8.64 -5.58
C GLU A 146 -32.19 -8.23 -6.95
N ARG A 147 -33.02 -7.59 -7.78
CA ARG A 147 -32.58 -7.09 -9.09
C ARG A 147 -31.44 -6.08 -8.96
N LEU A 148 -31.56 -5.10 -8.05
CA LEU A 148 -30.54 -4.07 -7.85
C LEU A 148 -29.24 -4.66 -7.28
N LYS A 149 -29.33 -5.59 -6.33
CA LYS A 149 -28.17 -6.33 -5.81
C LYS A 149 -27.44 -7.10 -6.90
N GLY A 150 -28.17 -7.73 -7.82
CA GLY A 150 -27.60 -8.38 -9.00
C GLY A 150 -26.78 -7.41 -9.86
N ILE A 151 -27.35 -6.24 -10.20
CA ILE A 151 -26.67 -5.20 -10.99
C ILE A 151 -25.40 -4.69 -10.29
N LEU A 152 -25.49 -4.42 -8.98
CA LEU A 152 -24.35 -3.93 -8.18
C LEU A 152 -23.23 -4.98 -8.11
N SER A 153 -23.59 -6.25 -7.94
CA SER A 153 -22.65 -7.37 -7.92
C SER A 153 -21.95 -7.55 -9.27
N ASP A 154 -22.71 -7.43 -10.37
CA ASP A 154 -22.16 -7.46 -11.73
C ASP A 154 -21.22 -6.27 -11.98
N LYS A 155 -21.57 -5.07 -11.52
CA LYS A 155 -20.72 -3.90 -11.65
C LYS A 155 -19.43 -4.03 -10.85
N LYS A 156 -19.50 -4.62 -9.65
CA LYS A 156 -18.33 -4.93 -8.81
C LYS A 156 -17.41 -5.91 -9.54
N ARG A 157 -17.97 -6.97 -10.11
CA ARG A 157 -17.23 -7.95 -10.93
C ARG A 157 -16.57 -7.30 -12.13
N GLN A 158 -17.30 -6.51 -12.92
CA GLN A 158 -16.74 -5.78 -14.08
C GLN A 158 -15.64 -4.80 -13.68
N THR A 159 -15.79 -4.11 -12.55
CA THR A 159 -14.75 -3.18 -12.04
C THR A 159 -13.50 -3.95 -11.66
N LYS A 160 -13.66 -5.10 -10.99
CA LYS A 160 -12.58 -6.01 -10.64
C LYS A 160 -11.88 -6.56 -11.89
N GLU A 161 -12.65 -7.04 -12.87
CA GLU A 161 -12.15 -7.58 -14.15
C GLU A 161 -11.47 -6.51 -15.00
N SER A 162 -12.10 -5.36 -15.23
CA SER A 162 -11.54 -4.23 -15.99
C SER A 162 -10.25 -3.71 -15.36
N TYR A 163 -10.18 -3.66 -14.03
CA TYR A 163 -8.94 -3.34 -13.34
C TYR A 163 -7.87 -4.39 -13.69
N PHE A 164 -8.14 -5.68 -13.51
CA PHE A 164 -7.13 -6.72 -13.80
C PHE A 164 -6.80 -6.92 -15.30
N GLU A 165 -7.71 -6.66 -16.23
CA GLU A 165 -7.52 -6.79 -17.68
C GLU A 165 -6.64 -5.68 -18.25
N GLN A 166 -6.77 -4.44 -17.75
CA GLN A 166 -5.90 -3.32 -18.16
C GLN A 166 -4.42 -3.57 -17.88
N PHE A 167 -4.10 -4.51 -16.99
CA PHE A 167 -2.72 -4.86 -16.61
C PHE A 167 -2.27 -6.24 -17.10
N SER A 168 -3.09 -6.92 -17.92
CA SER A 168 -2.74 -8.20 -18.57
C SER A 168 -2.12 -8.02 -19.98
N ILE A 169 -1.96 -6.77 -20.43
CA ILE A 169 -1.29 -6.39 -21.68
C ILE A 169 -0.10 -5.47 -21.34
N SER A 170 0.97 -6.04 -20.80
CA SER A 170 2.29 -5.40 -20.71
C SER A 170 3.39 -6.44 -20.59
#